data_AF-A0A7J6XCK6-F1
#
_entry.id   AF-A0A7J6XCK6-F1
#
_cell.length_a   1.000
_cell.length_b   1.000
_cell.length_c   1.000
_cell.angle_alpha   90.00
_cell.angle_beta   90.00
_cell.angle_gamma   90.00
#
_symmetry.space_group_name_H-M   'P 1'
#
loop_
_entity.id
_entity.type
_entity.pdbx_description
1 polymer ?
#
loop_
_entity_poly.entity_id
_entity_poly.type
_entity_poly.pdbx_seq_one_letter_code
_entity_poly.pdbx_strand_id
1 'polypeptide(L)'
;MDAMLNLLQIDPTTEKPIGIIEMYRQTHFSDKRGCWIDEESRQRYEAMINLQSDPTTLTDGVDLSEMAIFRKVLGVRLNYIRGLGHGMMPVQSSSSFNNNHPAVEEFRNSTAKAIRRAEEAERCAEVAERHAETGERRADDQEQRMETMQTQIAFLMTQLGGNTT
;
A
#
# COMPACT_ATOMS: atom_id res chain seq x y z
N MET A 1 6.31 9.92 -31.79
CA MET A 1 5.12 10.41 -32.51
C MET A 1 4.15 10.98 -31.47
N ASP A 2 4.48 12.17 -30.95
CA ASP A 2 3.72 12.89 -29.92
C ASP A 2 2.71 13.85 -30.56
N ALA A 3 1.78 13.31 -31.36
CA ALA A 3 0.85 14.11 -32.17
C ALA A 3 -0.62 13.93 -31.74
N MET A 4 -0.88 13.74 -30.44
CA MET A 4 -2.24 13.58 -29.91
C MET A 4 -2.50 14.42 -28.64
N LEU A 5 -1.60 15.34 -28.27
CA LEU A 5 -1.81 16.28 -27.15
C LEU A 5 -2.04 17.74 -27.59
N ASN A 6 -2.29 17.99 -28.88
CA ASN A 6 -2.68 19.31 -29.39
C ASN A 6 -4.17 19.33 -29.75
N LEU A 7 -5.01 19.10 -28.75
CA LEU A 7 -6.38 19.61 -28.76
C LEU A 7 -6.66 20.46 -27.53
N LEU A 8 -5.64 21.16 -27.04
CA LEU A 8 -5.86 22.38 -26.28
C LEU A 8 -6.35 23.39 -27.32
N GLN A 9 -7.66 23.62 -27.37
CA GLN A 9 -8.18 24.83 -27.99
C GLN A 9 -7.43 25.99 -27.29
N ILE A 10 -6.67 26.74 -28.08
CA ILE A 10 -6.03 27.97 -27.59
C ILE A 10 -7.13 29.02 -27.69
N ASP A 11 -7.46 29.68 -26.58
CA ASP A 11 -8.38 30.81 -26.62
C ASP A 11 -7.77 31.88 -27.56
N PRO A 12 -8.48 32.37 -28.59
CA PRO A 12 -7.92 33.32 -29.54
C PRO A 12 -7.56 34.69 -28.91
N THR A 13 -7.93 34.89 -27.63
CA THR A 13 -7.74 36.13 -26.86
C THR A 13 -6.64 36.01 -25.82
N THR A 14 -6.28 34.79 -25.41
CA THR A 14 -5.33 34.55 -24.32
C THR A 14 -4.51 33.32 -24.71
N GLU A 15 -3.23 33.48 -25.03
CA GLU A 15 -2.32 32.42 -25.51
C GLU A 15 -2.03 31.31 -24.46
N LYS A 16 -2.95 31.06 -23.52
CA LYS A 16 -2.86 30.05 -22.48
C LYS A 16 -3.64 28.79 -22.88
N PRO A 17 -3.13 27.60 -22.52
CA PRO A 17 -3.87 26.36 -22.74
C PRO A 17 -5.14 26.36 -21.88
N ILE A 18 -6.31 26.20 -22.51
CA ILE A 18 -7.59 26.09 -21.81
C ILE A 18 -7.56 24.82 -20.96
N GLY A 19 -7.84 24.95 -19.66
CA GLY A 19 -7.96 23.82 -18.75
C GLY A 19 -9.06 22.85 -19.19
N ILE A 20 -8.89 21.55 -18.97
CA ILE A 20 -9.81 20.53 -19.50
C ILE A 20 -11.22 20.65 -18.90
N ILE A 21 -11.33 21.15 -17.67
CA ILE A 21 -12.60 21.42 -16.99
C ILE A 21 -13.31 22.61 -17.65
N GLU A 22 -12.57 23.65 -18.06
CA GLU A 22 -13.16 24.78 -18.77
C GLU A 22 -13.58 24.40 -20.20
N MET A 23 -12.80 23.57 -20.87
CA MET A 23 -13.17 22.99 -22.18
C MET A 23 -14.49 22.21 -22.09
N TYR A 24 -14.70 21.47 -21.00
CA TYR A 24 -15.97 20.77 -20.74
C TYR A 24 -17.15 21.74 -20.66
N ARG A 25 -16.99 22.85 -19.91
CA ARG A 25 -17.98 23.92 -19.80
C ARG A 25 -18.29 24.53 -21.17
N GLN A 26 -17.30 24.95 -21.94
CA GLN A 26 -17.51 25.55 -23.27
C GLN A 26 -18.25 24.62 -24.23
N THR A 27 -18.01 23.31 -24.12
CA THR A 27 -18.66 22.32 -24.98
C THR A 27 -20.12 22.04 -24.58
N HIS A 28 -20.43 22.07 -23.27
CA HIS A 28 -21.74 21.65 -22.75
C HIS A 28 -22.61 22.80 -22.23
N PHE A 29 -22.09 24.03 -22.22
CA PHE A 29 -22.82 25.24 -21.87
C PHE A 29 -22.96 26.13 -23.11
N SER A 30 -24.19 26.52 -23.44
CA SER A 30 -24.44 27.42 -24.55
C SER A 30 -24.41 28.86 -24.07
N ASP A 31 -23.32 29.58 -24.31
CA ASP A 31 -23.21 31.01 -23.94
C ASP A 31 -24.32 31.87 -24.60
N LYS A 32 -24.77 31.48 -25.79
CA LYS A 32 -25.86 32.17 -26.51
C LYS A 32 -27.22 32.04 -25.83
N ARG A 33 -27.48 30.88 -25.21
CA ARG A 33 -28.76 30.58 -24.54
C ARG A 33 -28.68 30.73 -23.03
N GLY A 34 -27.48 30.87 -22.48
CA GLY A 34 -27.23 30.94 -21.04
C GLY A 34 -27.61 29.65 -20.31
N CYS A 35 -27.64 28.50 -20.99
CA CYS A 35 -28.12 27.24 -20.41
C CYS A 35 -27.19 26.07 -20.73
N TRP A 36 -27.19 25.08 -19.83
CA TRP A 36 -26.57 23.79 -20.07
C TRP A 36 -27.33 23.01 -21.15
N ILE A 37 -26.61 22.19 -21.91
CA ILE A 37 -27.22 21.30 -22.91
C ILE A 37 -28.09 20.25 -22.22
N ASP A 38 -27.64 19.74 -21.07
CA ASP A 38 -28.37 18.78 -20.24
C ASP A 38 -28.06 18.98 -18.75
N GLU A 39 -28.98 18.56 -17.89
CA GLU A 39 -28.82 18.63 -16.43
C GLU A 39 -27.68 17.72 -15.95
N GLU A 40 -27.47 16.56 -16.59
CA GLU A 40 -26.34 15.68 -16.28
C GLU A 40 -24.99 16.38 -16.54
N SER A 41 -24.94 17.21 -17.58
CA SER A 41 -23.72 17.98 -17.90
C SER A 41 -23.44 19.04 -16.84
N ARG A 42 -24.48 19.69 -16.32
CA ARG A 42 -24.34 20.63 -15.20
C ARG A 42 -23.82 19.92 -13.95
N GLN A 43 -24.44 18.80 -13.57
CA GLN A 43 -24.05 18.03 -12.39
C GLN A 43 -22.60 17.52 -12.47
N ARG A 44 -22.17 17.06 -13.66
CA ARG A 44 -20.78 16.65 -13.90
C ARG A 44 -19.81 17.81 -13.77
N TYR A 45 -20.14 18.99 -14.29
CA TYR A 45 -19.29 20.17 -14.12
C TYR A 45 -19.21 20.60 -12.64
N GLU A 46 -20.33 20.66 -11.94
CA GLU A 46 -20.37 20.94 -10.50
C GLU A 46 -19.52 19.93 -9.70
N ALA A 47 -19.59 18.64 -10.05
CA ALA A 47 -18.76 17.61 -9.43
C ALA A 47 -17.25 17.82 -9.68
N MET A 48 -16.85 18.29 -10.87
CA MET A 48 -15.44 18.62 -11.16
C MET A 48 -14.95 19.81 -10.32
N ILE A 49 -15.76 20.87 -10.19
CA ILE A 49 -15.43 22.05 -9.39
C ILE A 49 -15.34 21.70 -7.90
N ASN A 50 -16.28 20.91 -7.38
CA ASN A 50 -16.25 20.46 -5.99
C ASN A 50 -14.97 19.66 -5.69
N LEU A 51 -14.60 18.73 -6.56
CA LEU A 51 -13.36 17.94 -6.45
C LEU A 51 -12.09 18.80 -6.57
N GLN A 52 -12.14 19.91 -7.31
CA GLN A 52 -11.03 20.85 -7.42
C GLN A 52 -10.89 21.71 -6.15
N SER A 53 -11.99 22.01 -5.48
CA SER A 53 -12.02 22.78 -4.24
C SER A 53 -11.72 21.96 -2.98
N ASP A 54 -11.84 20.63 -3.05
CA ASP A 54 -11.64 19.73 -1.91
C ASP A 54 -10.14 19.55 -1.60
N PRO A 55 -9.64 20.01 -0.43
CA PRO A 55 -8.23 19.85 -0.04
C PRO A 55 -7.86 18.39 0.30
N THR A 56 -8.86 17.53 0.48
CA THR A 56 -8.71 16.11 0.85
C THR A 56 -8.30 15.23 -0.33
N THR A 57 -8.28 15.76 -1.56
CA THR A 57 -7.86 14.99 -2.74
C THR A 57 -6.35 14.87 -2.91
N LEU A 58 -5.58 15.29 -1.91
CA LEU A 58 -4.13 15.19 -1.87
C LEU A 58 -3.69 13.73 -1.67
N THR A 59 -3.69 12.93 -2.74
CA THR A 59 -3.04 11.62 -2.73
C THR A 59 -1.54 11.84 -2.91
N ASP A 60 -0.74 11.50 -1.90
CA ASP A 60 0.73 11.55 -1.91
C ASP A 60 1.38 12.94 -2.11
N GLY A 61 0.70 14.03 -1.73
CA GLY A 61 1.28 15.37 -1.78
C GLY A 61 1.34 16.01 -3.16
N VAL A 62 0.68 15.41 -4.16
CA VAL A 62 0.55 15.97 -5.51
C VAL A 62 -0.89 16.43 -5.72
N ASP A 63 -1.08 17.71 -6.04
CA ASP A 63 -2.39 18.24 -6.42
C ASP A 63 -2.96 17.42 -7.59
N LEU A 64 -4.23 17.01 -7.49
CA LEU A 64 -4.86 16.30 -8.60
C LEU A 64 -4.85 17.19 -9.84
N SER A 65 -4.13 16.74 -10.88
CA SER A 65 -4.20 17.37 -12.20
C SER A 65 -5.66 17.43 -12.65
N GLU A 66 -6.08 18.52 -13.31
CA GLU A 66 -7.44 18.67 -13.83
C GLU A 66 -7.89 17.47 -14.69
N MET A 67 -6.95 16.83 -15.38
CA MET A 67 -7.18 15.61 -16.15
C MET A 67 -7.58 14.42 -15.26
N ALA A 68 -7.01 14.30 -14.06
CA ALA A 68 -7.36 13.25 -13.11
C ALA A 68 -8.78 13.47 -12.56
N ILE A 69 -9.13 14.71 -12.24
CA ILE A 69 -10.50 15.09 -11.83
C ILE A 69 -11.49 14.77 -12.96
N PHE A 70 -11.15 15.18 -14.19
CA PHE A 70 -11.96 14.94 -15.38
C PHE A 70 -12.23 13.44 -15.60
N ARG A 71 -11.20 12.59 -15.50
CA ARG A 71 -11.33 11.12 -15.60
C ARG A 71 -12.13 10.51 -14.45
N LYS A 72 -12.05 11.08 -13.24
CA LYS A 72 -12.81 10.60 -12.08
C LYS A 72 -14.31 10.85 -12.27
N VAL A 73 -14.68 12.01 -12.81
CA VAL A 73 -16.09 12.39 -13.02
C VAL A 73 -16.69 11.75 -14.27
N LEU A 74 -15.99 11.79 -15.40
CA LEU A 74 -16.53 11.29 -16.69
C LEU A 74 -16.13 9.85 -17.00
N GLY A 75 -15.24 9.26 -16.20
CA GLY A 75 -14.63 7.98 -16.49
C GLY A 75 -13.52 8.07 -17.54
N VAL A 76 -12.87 6.93 -17.78
CA VAL A 76 -11.91 6.78 -18.87
C VAL A 76 -12.64 6.19 -20.06
N ARG A 77 -12.75 6.95 -21.16
CA ARG A 77 -13.31 6.43 -22.40
C ARG A 77 -12.33 5.44 -23.02
N LEU A 78 -12.75 4.18 -23.15
CA LEU A 78 -11.99 3.15 -23.86
C LEU A 78 -11.89 3.55 -25.34
N ASN A 79 -10.67 3.65 -25.83
CA ASN A 79 -10.44 4.05 -27.22
C ASN A 79 -10.84 2.94 -28.19
N TYR A 80 -10.95 3.32 -29.46
CA TYR A 80 -11.01 2.39 -30.56
C TYR A 80 -9.62 1.81 -30.84
N ILE A 81 -9.49 0.49 -31.06
CA ILE A 81 -8.21 -0.07 -31.53
C ILE A 81 -8.12 0.20 -33.04
N ARG A 82 -7.21 1.10 -33.41
CA ARG A 82 -6.96 1.47 -34.80
C ARG A 82 -6.54 0.22 -35.59
N GLY A 83 -7.39 -0.22 -36.54
CA GLY A 83 -7.10 -1.34 -37.44
C GLY A 83 -7.84 -2.66 -37.17
N LEU A 84 -8.77 -2.74 -36.21
CA LEU A 84 -9.49 -3.98 -35.87
C LEU A 84 -11.02 -3.96 -36.14
N GLY A 85 -11.52 -3.07 -37.01
CA GLY A 85 -12.97 -2.93 -37.27
C GLY A 85 -13.73 -2.32 -36.08
N HIS A 86 -15.01 -1.93 -36.21
CA HIS A 86 -15.79 -1.23 -35.17
C HIS A 86 -15.98 -2.07 -33.89
N GLY A 87 -15.15 -1.86 -32.87
CA GLY A 87 -15.26 -2.52 -31.57
C GLY A 87 -14.61 -1.69 -30.45
N MET A 88 -15.21 -1.76 -29.25
CA MET A 88 -14.63 -1.17 -28.03
C MET A 88 -13.32 -1.90 -27.69
N MET A 89 -12.28 -1.15 -27.29
CA MET A 89 -11.10 -1.75 -26.69
C MET A 89 -11.52 -2.54 -25.45
N PRO A 90 -11.14 -3.82 -25.32
CA PRO A 90 -11.42 -4.58 -24.12
C PRO A 90 -10.78 -3.87 -22.91
N VAL A 91 -11.50 -3.83 -21.79
CA VAL A 91 -10.95 -3.34 -20.53
C VAL A 91 -9.68 -4.14 -20.25
N GLN A 92 -8.57 -3.46 -20.00
CA GLN A 92 -7.36 -4.15 -19.58
C GLN A 92 -7.62 -4.77 -18.21
N SER A 93 -7.96 -6.06 -18.20
CA SER A 93 -7.98 -6.84 -16.96
C SER A 93 -6.59 -6.76 -16.33
N SER A 94 -6.53 -6.56 -15.01
CA SER A 94 -5.27 -6.54 -14.24
C SER A 94 -4.40 -7.79 -14.47
N SER A 95 -4.95 -8.87 -15.02
CA SER A 95 -4.20 -10.04 -15.45
C SER A 95 -3.28 -9.82 -16.66
N SER A 96 -3.38 -8.70 -17.38
CA SER A 96 -2.53 -8.37 -18.53
C SER A 96 -1.23 -7.65 -18.16
N PHE A 97 -0.94 -7.45 -16.86
CA PHE A 97 0.39 -7.01 -16.46
C PHE A 97 1.42 -8.05 -16.94
N ASN A 98 2.35 -7.59 -17.77
CA ASN A 98 3.39 -8.42 -18.34
C ASN A 98 4.22 -9.01 -17.17
N ASN A 99 4.02 -10.29 -16.87
CA ASN A 99 4.68 -11.02 -15.78
C ASN A 99 6.22 -11.01 -15.90
N ASN A 100 6.75 -10.56 -17.03
CA ASN A 100 8.17 -10.42 -17.34
C ASN A 100 8.72 -9.00 -17.06
N HIS A 101 7.93 -8.09 -16.49
CA HIS A 101 8.45 -6.78 -16.11
C HIS A 101 9.45 -6.92 -14.95
N PRO A 102 10.65 -6.32 -15.02
CA PRO A 102 11.72 -6.53 -14.04
C PRO A 102 11.31 -6.21 -12.60
N ALA A 103 10.42 -5.22 -12.40
CA ALA A 103 9.89 -4.89 -11.07
C ALA A 103 9.04 -6.01 -10.44
N VAL A 104 8.37 -6.85 -11.25
CA VAL A 104 7.59 -8.00 -10.74
C VAL A 104 8.53 -9.09 -10.24
N GLU A 105 9.64 -9.31 -10.93
CA GLU A 105 10.66 -10.29 -10.54
C GLU A 105 11.42 -9.84 -9.29
N GLU A 106 11.72 -8.55 -9.17
CA GLU A 106 12.30 -7.97 -7.95
C GLU A 106 11.35 -8.14 -6.75
N PHE A 107 10.06 -7.87 -6.93
CA PHE A 107 9.07 -8.05 -5.89
C PHE A 107 8.98 -9.51 -5.43
N ARG A 108 8.93 -10.47 -6.37
CA ARG A 108 8.94 -11.92 -6.08
C ARG A 108 10.19 -12.35 -5.32
N ASN A 109 11.36 -11.90 -5.78
CA ASN A 109 12.63 -12.21 -5.13
C ASN A 109 12.71 -11.61 -3.73
N SER A 110 12.18 -10.40 -3.53
CA SER A 110 12.09 -9.76 -2.23
C SER A 110 11.18 -10.54 -1.27
N THR A 111 10.01 -10.96 -1.74
CA THR A 111 9.07 -11.78 -0.94
C THR A 111 9.69 -13.13 -0.58
N ALA A 112 10.32 -13.82 -1.53
CA ALA A 112 11.00 -15.10 -1.27
C ALA A 112 12.13 -14.96 -0.23
N LYS A 113 12.91 -13.87 -0.29
CA LYS A 113 13.96 -13.59 0.71
C LYS A 113 13.39 -13.27 2.09
N ALA A 114 12.28 -12.54 2.17
CA ALA A 114 11.62 -12.23 3.43
C ALA A 114 11.10 -13.50 4.12
N ILE A 115 10.48 -14.40 3.34
CA ILE A 115 10.00 -15.70 3.84
C ILE A 115 11.16 -16.52 4.41
N ARG A 116 12.26 -16.67 3.66
CA ARG A 116 13.44 -17.40 4.15
C ARG A 116 14.02 -16.84 5.44
N ARG A 117 14.08 -15.51 5.57
CA ARG A 117 14.54 -14.88 6.82
C ARG A 117 13.61 -15.15 7.99
N ALA A 118 12.29 -15.16 7.76
CA ALA A 118 11.33 -15.48 8.79
C ALA A 118 11.49 -16.93 9.28
N GLU A 119 11.61 -17.89 8.36
CA GLU A 119 11.86 -19.31 8.70
C GLU A 119 13.19 -19.51 9.44
N GLU A 120 14.25 -18.80 9.03
CA GLU A 120 15.54 -18.84 9.72
C GLU A 120 15.46 -18.24 11.13
N ALA A 121 14.73 -17.13 11.30
CA ALA A 121 14.52 -16.51 12.61
C ALA A 121 13.71 -17.42 13.55
N GLU A 122 12.69 -18.11 13.04
CA GLU A 122 11.89 -19.07 13.79
C GLU A 122 12.76 -20.25 14.28
N ARG A 123 13.60 -20.82 13.41
CA ARG A 123 14.54 -21.87 13.81
C ARG A 123 15.55 -21.39 14.86
N CYS A 124 16.07 -20.18 14.72
CA CYS A 124 16.97 -19.60 15.72
C CYS A 124 16.27 -19.38 17.07
N ALA A 125 15.00 -18.96 17.07
CA ALA A 125 14.21 -18.80 18.28
C ALA A 125 13.97 -20.15 18.98
N GLU A 126 13.58 -21.19 18.23
CA GLU A 126 13.38 -22.54 18.79
C GLU A 126 14.66 -23.09 19.43
N VAL A 127 15.81 -22.92 18.77
CA VAL A 127 17.09 -23.37 19.30
C VAL A 127 17.49 -22.59 20.56
N ALA A 128 17.27 -21.28 20.57
CA ALA A 128 17.54 -20.44 21.73
C ALA A 128 16.67 -20.84 22.94
N GLU A 129 15.39 -21.13 22.72
CA GLU A 129 14.46 -21.61 23.74
C GLU A 129 14.92 -22.96 24.32
N ARG A 130 15.27 -23.94 23.47
CA ARG A 130 15.81 -25.22 23.93
C ARG A 130 17.09 -25.06 24.76
N HIS A 131 17.97 -24.15 24.37
CA HIS A 131 19.17 -23.86 25.14
C HIS A 131 18.86 -23.21 26.49
N ALA A 132 17.87 -22.30 26.53
CA ALA A 132 17.41 -21.68 27.76
C ALA A 132 16.80 -22.72 28.72
N GLU A 133 15.89 -23.57 28.24
CA GLU A 133 15.31 -24.67 29.04
C GLU A 133 16.39 -25.62 29.59
N THR A 134 17.37 -25.97 28.76
CA THR A 134 18.46 -26.86 29.20
C THR A 134 19.40 -26.15 30.18
N GLY A 135 19.52 -24.82 30.10
CA GLY A 135 20.23 -24.00 31.07
C GLY A 135 19.52 -24.00 32.42
N GLU A 136 18.21 -23.76 32.41
CA GLU A 136 17.35 -23.72 33.59
C GLU A 136 17.34 -25.06 34.32
N ARG A 137 17.15 -26.18 33.62
CA ARG A 137 17.23 -27.53 34.23
C ARG A 137 18.54 -27.80 34.96
N ARG A 138 19.67 -27.30 34.45
CA ARG A 138 20.96 -27.47 35.12
C ARG A 138 21.08 -26.60 36.37
N ALA A 139 20.49 -25.41 36.36
CA ALA A 139 20.44 -24.54 37.52
C ALA A 139 19.58 -25.16 38.64
N ASP A 140 18.40 -25.68 38.30
CA ASP A 140 17.51 -26.38 39.23
C ASP A 140 18.17 -27.61 39.85
N ASP A 141 18.83 -28.44 39.03
CA ASP A 141 19.58 -29.60 39.52
C ASP A 141 20.71 -29.20 40.49
N GLN A 142 21.38 -28.07 40.23
CA GLN A 142 22.41 -27.54 41.11
C GLN A 142 21.81 -27.02 42.42
N GLU A 143 20.67 -26.32 42.36
CA GLU A 143 19.96 -25.82 43.53
C GLU A 143 19.53 -26.95 44.46
N GLN A 144 18.88 -27.99 43.93
CA GLN A 144 18.51 -29.18 44.72
C GLN A 144 19.72 -29.86 45.37
N ARG A 145 20.86 -29.93 44.66
CA ARG A 145 22.10 -30.45 45.25
C ARG A 145 22.60 -29.57 46.40
N MET A 146 22.51 -28.26 46.27
CA MET A 146 22.90 -27.35 47.36
C MET A 146 21.97 -27.48 48.57
N GLU A 147 20.65 -27.57 48.35
CA GLU A 147 19.66 -27.77 49.43
C GLU A 147 19.86 -29.09 50.16
N THR A 148 20.11 -30.17 49.43
CA THR A 148 20.38 -31.48 50.03
C THR A 148 21.67 -31.46 50.86
N MET A 149 22.73 -30.81 50.38
CA MET A 149 23.95 -30.60 51.16
C MET A 149 23.71 -29.75 52.41
N GLN A 150 22.96 -28.65 52.30
CA GLN A 150 22.63 -27.81 53.45
C GLN A 150 21.85 -28.59 54.52
N THR A 151 20.89 -29.42 54.10
CA THR A 151 20.11 -30.27 54.99
C THR A 151 21.01 -31.29 55.72
N GLN A 152 21.95 -31.91 55.02
CA GLN A 152 22.92 -32.83 55.64
C GLN A 152 23.83 -32.10 56.64
N ILE A 153 24.31 -30.90 56.31
CA ILE A 153 25.10 -30.07 57.21
C ILE A 153 24.30 -29.74 58.48
N ALA A 154 23.05 -29.29 58.33
CA ALA A 154 22.17 -28.95 59.46
C ALA A 154 21.92 -30.18 60.37
N PHE A 155 21.73 -31.35 59.78
CA PHE A 155 21.56 -32.61 60.50
C PHE A 155 22.80 -32.97 61.33
N LEU A 156 23.99 -32.91 60.74
CA LEU A 156 25.26 -33.17 61.43
C LEU A 156 25.52 -32.17 62.57
N MET A 157 25.25 -30.89 62.33
CA MET A 157 25.36 -29.84 63.36
C MET A 157 24.44 -30.13 64.56
N THR A 158 23.25 -30.68 64.32
CA THR A 158 22.30 -31.05 65.38
C THR A 158 22.80 -32.25 66.20
N GLN A 159 23.39 -33.27 65.57
CA GLN A 159 23.96 -34.44 66.28
C GLN A 159 25.13 -34.06 67.19
N LEU A 160 25.96 -33.11 66.78
CA LEU A 160 27.09 -32.63 67.59
C LEU A 160 26.64 -31.73 68.75
N GLY A 161 25.54 -30.98 68.59
CA GLY A 161 24.95 -30.17 69.66
C GLY A 161 24.20 -30.98 70.74
N GLY A 162 23.71 -32.18 70.40
CA GLY A 162 22.93 -33.04 71.30
C GLY A 162 23.73 -33.92 72.27
N ASN A 163 25.05 -34.03 72.13
CA ASN A 163 25.90 -34.93 72.94
C ASN A 163 26.50 -34.29 74.20
N THR A 164 25.88 -33.21 74.72
CA THR A 164 26.34 -32.52 75.94
C THR A 164 25.22 -32.41 76.97
N THR A 165 24.67 -33.51 77.46
CA THR A 165 24.02 -33.56 78.79
C THR A 165 24.03 -34.98 79.34
#